data_AF-A0A0X2NK45-F1
#
_entry.id   AF-A0A0X2NK45-F1
#
_cell.length_a   1.000
_cell.length_b   1.000
_cell.length_c   1.000
_cell.angle_alpha   90.00
_cell.angle_beta   90.00
_cell.angle_gamma   90.00
#
_symmetry.space_group_name_H-M   'P 1'
#
loop_
_entity.id
_entity.type
_entity.pdbx_description
1 polymer ?
#
loop_
_entity_poly.entity_id
_entity_poly.type
_entity_poly.pdbx_seq_one_letter_code
_entity_poly.pdbx_strand_id
1 'polypeptide(L)'
;MRKNEDTARVVDETVEQSGGADIDLNNASSINLHPTKGLPLNRLDLVLDINIRGSLALTRAVLPYLWESDHARILTLSPPVNLAEWIGSYPAYVVGKFGMSVRGMVSGYTLVDSDVLRSAGVADVSGYGGEEPLEIDLFQ
;
A
#
# COMPACT_ATOMS: atom_id res chain seq x y z
N MET A 1 6.09 -8.75 1.05
CA MET A 1 6.61 -10.14 0.91
C MET A 1 6.59 -10.52 -0.55
N ARG A 2 7.55 -11.32 -1.06
CA ARG A 2 7.56 -11.73 -2.49
C ARG A 2 6.87 -13.07 -2.77
N LYS A 3 6.73 -13.93 -1.75
CA LYS A 3 6.06 -15.23 -1.90
C LYS A 3 4.68 -15.14 -1.26
N ASN A 4 3.64 -15.33 -2.06
CA ASN A 4 2.26 -15.26 -1.60
C ASN A 4 1.95 -16.30 -0.52
N GLU A 5 2.54 -17.49 -0.63
CA GLU A 5 2.42 -18.56 0.37
C GLU A 5 3.00 -18.16 1.73
N ASP A 6 4.06 -17.34 1.75
CA ASP A 6 4.59 -16.79 3.00
C ASP A 6 3.67 -15.73 3.61
N THR A 7 2.83 -15.09 2.80
CA THR A 7 1.99 -13.98 3.27
C THR A 7 0.81 -14.48 4.10
N ALA A 8 0.08 -15.48 3.61
CA ALA A 8 -1.03 -16.08 4.37
C ALA A 8 -0.52 -16.68 5.69
N ARG A 9 0.55 -17.48 5.63
CA ARG A 9 1.16 -18.07 6.83
C ARG A 9 1.54 -17.02 7.87
N VAL A 10 2.17 -15.93 7.46
CA VAL A 10 2.59 -14.88 8.42
C VAL A 10 1.40 -14.11 8.97
N VAL A 11 0.35 -13.88 8.18
CA VAL A 11 -0.90 -13.30 8.70
C VAL A 11 -1.51 -14.22 9.75
N ASP A 12 -1.66 -15.51 9.46
CA ASP A 12 -2.21 -16.49 10.39
C ASP A 12 -1.42 -16.53 11.71
N GLU A 13 -0.08 -16.62 11.62
CA GLU A 13 0.82 -16.60 12.79
C GLU A 13 0.70 -15.30 13.59
N THR A 14 0.52 -14.16 12.91
CA THR A 14 0.38 -12.85 13.57
C THR A 14 -0.97 -12.74 14.27
N VAL A 15 -2.03 -13.19 13.64
CA VAL A 15 -3.39 -13.20 14.20
C VAL A 15 -3.47 -14.14 15.39
N GLU A 16 -2.87 -15.33 15.30
CA GLU A 16 -2.82 -16.29 16.42
C GLU A 16 -2.14 -15.67 17.66
N GLN A 17 -1.05 -14.93 17.45
CA GLN A 17 -0.33 -14.26 18.53
C GLN A 17 -1.07 -13.04 19.09
N SER A 18 -1.83 -12.33 18.24
CA SER A 18 -2.46 -11.05 18.59
C SER A 18 -3.93 -11.21 19.03
N GLY A 19 -4.54 -12.37 18.77
CA GLY A 19 -5.96 -12.64 19.02
C GLY A 19 -6.92 -12.05 17.98
N GLY A 20 -6.41 -11.51 16.88
CA GLY A 20 -7.20 -10.82 15.84
C GLY A 20 -6.33 -9.91 14.96
N ALA A 21 -6.98 -9.19 14.05
CA ALA A 21 -6.36 -8.10 13.30
C ALA A 21 -7.36 -6.95 13.10
N ASP A 22 -6.94 -5.74 13.42
CA ASP A 22 -7.73 -4.52 13.21
C ASP A 22 -7.18 -3.66 12.07
N ILE A 23 -5.90 -3.81 11.71
CA ILE A 23 -5.22 -2.90 10.77
C ILE A 23 -4.39 -3.70 9.76
N ASP A 24 -4.66 -3.47 8.47
CA ASP A 24 -3.75 -3.81 7.38
C ASP A 24 -2.87 -2.61 7.02
N LEU A 25 -1.55 -2.72 7.18
CA LEU A 25 -0.61 -1.66 6.85
C LEU A 25 0.28 -2.01 5.64
N ASN A 26 -0.09 -1.49 4.48
CA ASN A 26 0.63 -1.59 3.22
C ASN A 26 1.72 -0.51 3.12
N ASN A 27 2.85 -0.72 3.79
CA ASN A 27 4.02 0.17 3.76
C ASN A 27 5.13 -0.27 2.79
N ALA A 28 5.32 -1.58 2.60
CA ALA A 28 6.47 -2.10 1.86
C ALA A 28 6.49 -1.58 0.41
N SER A 29 7.58 -0.94 0.01
CA SER A 29 7.75 -0.43 -1.36
C SER A 29 9.19 -0.58 -1.88
N SER A 30 9.33 -0.59 -3.19
CA SER A 30 10.59 -0.61 -3.93
C SER A 30 10.61 0.56 -4.92
N ILE A 31 11.76 1.24 -4.97
CA ILE A 31 11.98 2.41 -5.83
C ILE A 31 12.95 2.02 -6.94
N ASN A 32 12.65 2.45 -8.17
CA ASN A 32 13.56 2.30 -9.29
C ASN A 32 13.52 3.52 -10.22
N LEU A 33 14.64 4.23 -10.30
CA LEU A 33 14.78 5.48 -11.05
C LEU A 33 15.59 5.30 -12.35
N HIS A 34 15.52 4.13 -12.99
CA HIS A 34 16.07 3.99 -14.33
C HIS A 34 15.15 4.65 -15.37
N PRO A 35 15.70 5.39 -16.36
CA PRO A 35 14.95 5.81 -17.52
C PRO A 35 14.66 4.60 -18.44
N THR A 36 13.68 4.72 -19.33
CA THR A 36 13.23 3.63 -20.22
C THR A 36 14.37 2.90 -20.92
N LYS A 37 15.34 3.63 -21.49
CA LYS A 37 16.47 3.05 -22.23
C LYS A 37 17.35 2.13 -21.38
N GLY A 38 17.41 2.37 -20.07
CA GLY A 38 18.31 1.67 -19.15
C GLY A 38 17.59 0.81 -18.12
N LEU A 39 16.25 0.67 -18.19
CA LEU A 39 15.47 -0.08 -17.22
C LEU A 39 15.58 -1.58 -17.50
N PRO A 40 16.21 -2.38 -16.60
CA PRO A 40 16.18 -3.83 -16.73
C PRO A 40 14.78 -4.34 -16.38
N LEU A 41 14.20 -5.23 -17.19
CA LEU A 41 12.83 -5.70 -16.98
C LEU A 41 12.64 -6.44 -15.65
N ASN A 42 13.64 -7.19 -15.19
CA ASN A 42 13.60 -7.83 -13.87
C ASN A 42 13.51 -6.82 -12.71
N ARG A 43 13.92 -5.56 -12.91
CA ARG A 43 13.74 -4.47 -11.94
C ARG A 43 12.32 -3.90 -11.99
N LEU A 44 11.72 -3.81 -13.17
CA LEU A 44 10.30 -3.49 -13.30
C LEU A 44 9.46 -4.55 -12.59
N ASP A 45 9.68 -5.82 -12.91
CA ASP A 45 8.98 -6.96 -12.29
C ASP A 45 9.07 -6.89 -10.77
N LEU A 46 10.28 -6.63 -10.26
CA LEU A 46 10.52 -6.48 -8.83
C LEU A 46 9.68 -5.35 -8.19
N VAL A 47 9.62 -4.18 -8.83
CA VAL A 47 8.85 -3.04 -8.31
C VAL A 47 7.36 -3.37 -8.30
N LEU A 48 6.83 -3.97 -9.37
CA LEU A 48 5.42 -4.33 -9.46
C LEU A 48 5.05 -5.45 -8.48
N ASP A 49 5.91 -6.45 -8.32
CA ASP A 49 5.71 -7.58 -7.41
C ASP A 49 5.67 -7.12 -5.94
N ILE A 50 6.52 -6.17 -5.56
CA ILE A 50 6.50 -5.60 -4.19
C ILE A 50 5.34 -4.62 -4.02
N ASN A 51 5.27 -3.58 -4.85
CA ASN A 51 4.42 -2.42 -4.61
C ASN A 51 2.94 -2.73 -4.85
N ILE A 52 2.63 -3.59 -5.81
CA ILE A 52 1.24 -3.85 -6.19
C ILE A 52 0.82 -5.22 -5.69
N ARG A 53 1.51 -6.27 -6.16
CA ARG A 53 1.10 -7.65 -5.90
C ARG A 53 1.23 -8.02 -4.42
N GLY A 54 2.35 -7.67 -3.79
CA GLY A 54 2.61 -7.98 -2.38
C GLY A 54 1.58 -7.35 -1.44
N SER A 55 1.23 -6.10 -1.68
CA SER A 55 0.19 -5.40 -0.90
C SER A 55 -1.20 -5.99 -1.13
N LEU A 56 -1.57 -6.34 -2.37
CA LEU A 56 -2.84 -7.05 -2.62
C LEU A 56 -2.89 -8.42 -1.94
N ALA A 57 -1.78 -9.16 -1.94
CA ALA A 57 -1.69 -10.46 -1.30
C ALA A 57 -1.87 -10.33 0.23
N LEU A 58 -1.28 -9.30 0.84
CA LEU A 58 -1.43 -9.02 2.27
C LEU A 58 -2.88 -8.69 2.62
N THR A 59 -3.48 -7.70 1.93
CA THR A 59 -4.88 -7.31 2.15
C THR A 59 -5.80 -8.52 1.99
N ARG A 60 -5.63 -9.31 0.92
CA ARG A 60 -6.44 -10.50 0.71
C ARG A 60 -6.33 -11.51 1.85
N ALA A 61 -5.13 -11.69 2.41
CA ALA A 61 -4.90 -12.63 3.50
C ALA A 61 -5.49 -12.15 4.83
N VAL A 62 -5.40 -10.85 5.14
CA VAL A 62 -5.86 -10.30 6.42
C VAL A 62 -7.36 -9.97 6.44
N LEU A 63 -7.95 -9.75 5.26
CA LEU A 63 -9.34 -9.36 5.08
C LEU A 63 -10.35 -10.19 5.91
N PRO A 64 -10.31 -11.55 5.94
CA PRO A 64 -11.21 -12.36 6.77
C PRO A 64 -11.20 -11.97 8.25
N TYR A 65 -10.06 -11.56 8.79
CA TYR A 65 -9.93 -11.14 10.19
C TYR A 65 -10.38 -9.71 10.41
N LEU A 66 -10.15 -8.83 9.43
CA LEU A 66 -10.67 -7.47 9.46
C LEU A 66 -12.21 -7.45 9.47
N TRP A 67 -12.87 -8.39 8.79
CA TRP A 67 -14.34 -8.49 8.82
C TRP A 67 -14.92 -8.80 10.19
N GLU A 68 -14.15 -9.44 11.07
CA GLU A 68 -14.55 -9.74 12.45
C GLU A 68 -14.23 -8.58 13.42
N SER A 69 -13.52 -7.54 12.96
CA SER A 69 -13.12 -6.39 13.78
C SER A 69 -14.09 -5.22 13.66
N ASP A 70 -14.53 -4.67 14.80
CA ASP A 70 -15.30 -3.43 14.88
C ASP A 70 -14.45 -2.17 14.57
N HIS A 71 -13.13 -2.32 14.43
CA HIS A 71 -12.16 -1.24 14.26
C HIS A 71 -11.31 -1.38 12.99
N ALA A 72 -11.73 -2.22 12.05
CA ALA A 72 -11.01 -2.52 10.81
C ALA A 72 -10.55 -1.27 10.04
N ARG A 73 -9.27 -1.21 9.67
CA ARG A 73 -8.69 -0.16 8.80
C ARG A 73 -7.70 -0.77 7.81
N ILE A 74 -7.72 -0.27 6.56
CA ILE A 74 -6.68 -0.56 5.56
C ILE A 74 -5.90 0.73 5.29
N LEU A 75 -4.61 0.71 5.61
CA LEU A 75 -3.69 1.83 5.46
C LEU A 75 -2.68 1.52 4.35
N THR A 76 -2.67 2.29 3.27
CA THR A 76 -1.71 2.18 2.17
C THR A 76 -0.81 3.40 2.10
N LEU A 77 0.48 3.20 2.36
CA LEU A 77 1.45 4.27 2.29
C LEU A 77 1.87 4.49 0.83
N SER A 78 1.37 5.57 0.23
CA SER A 78 1.74 5.98 -1.13
C SER A 78 1.60 7.49 -1.36
N PRO A 79 2.31 8.06 -2.34
CA PRO A 79 2.25 9.49 -2.64
C PRO A 79 0.91 9.87 -3.27
N PRO A 80 0.50 11.15 -3.24
CA PRO A 80 -0.63 11.61 -4.02
C PRO A 80 -0.34 11.40 -5.52
N VAL A 81 -1.38 11.01 -6.27
CA VAL A 81 -1.27 10.84 -7.73
C VAL A 81 -1.10 12.20 -8.40
N ASN A 82 0.11 12.48 -8.91
CA ASN A 82 0.41 13.69 -9.67
C ASN A 82 1.06 13.32 -11.02
N LEU A 83 0.24 13.01 -12.03
CA LEU A 83 0.77 12.62 -13.34
C LEU A 83 1.54 13.74 -14.05
N ALA A 84 1.15 15.00 -13.87
CA ALA A 84 1.74 16.12 -14.60
C ALA A 84 3.24 16.33 -14.29
N GLU A 85 3.63 16.12 -13.03
CA GLU A 85 5.03 16.25 -12.59
C GLU A 85 5.90 15.08 -13.05
N TRP A 86 5.32 13.87 -13.14
CA TRP A 86 6.08 12.63 -13.30
C TRP A 86 5.98 12.02 -14.70
N ILE A 87 5.17 12.59 -15.59
CA ILE A 87 5.01 12.09 -16.96
C ILE A 87 6.35 12.10 -17.71
N GLY A 88 6.67 10.98 -18.37
CA GLY A 88 7.92 10.80 -19.11
C GLY A 88 9.15 10.44 -18.27
N SER A 89 9.03 10.37 -16.94
CA SER A 89 10.12 10.03 -16.03
C SER A 89 9.95 8.63 -15.43
N TYR A 90 11.06 7.96 -15.14
CA TYR A 90 11.18 6.74 -14.30
C TYR A 90 9.99 5.76 -14.35
N PRO A 91 9.77 5.05 -15.48
CA PRO A 91 8.53 4.29 -15.69
C PRO A 91 8.22 3.26 -14.61
N ALA A 92 9.24 2.56 -14.08
CA ALA A 92 9.05 1.60 -12.99
C ALA A 92 8.56 2.28 -11.69
N TYR A 93 9.13 3.44 -11.34
CA TYR A 93 8.72 4.21 -10.17
C TYR A 93 7.29 4.72 -10.32
N VAL A 94 6.96 5.38 -11.43
CA VAL A 94 5.64 5.99 -11.65
C VAL A 94 4.54 4.92 -11.63
N VAL A 95 4.71 3.84 -12.38
CA VAL A 95 3.72 2.75 -12.40
C VAL A 95 3.61 2.08 -11.03
N GLY A 96 4.74 1.83 -10.36
CA GLY A 96 4.73 1.20 -9.04
C GLY A 96 4.04 2.03 -7.96
N LYS A 97 4.42 3.31 -7.79
CA LYS A 97 3.88 4.18 -6.73
C LYS A 97 2.46 4.66 -7.03
N PHE A 98 2.13 5.01 -8.27
CA PHE A 98 0.74 5.38 -8.61
C PHE A 98 -0.18 4.15 -8.64
N GLY A 99 0.34 2.97 -8.97
CA GLY A 99 -0.39 1.71 -8.79
C GLY A 99 -0.79 1.48 -7.32
N MET A 100 0.11 1.73 -6.37
CA MET A 100 -0.22 1.69 -4.94
C MET A 100 -1.29 2.71 -4.56
N SER A 101 -1.18 3.92 -5.09
CA SER A 101 -2.08 5.04 -4.76
C SER A 101 -3.50 4.77 -5.25
N VAL A 102 -3.65 4.38 -6.52
CA VAL A 102 -4.93 4.02 -7.13
C VAL A 102 -5.55 2.83 -6.42
N ARG A 103 -4.75 1.80 -6.06
CA ARG A 103 -5.22 0.68 -5.25
C ARG A 103 -5.76 1.14 -3.89
N GLY A 104 -5.01 1.99 -3.18
CA GLY A 104 -5.43 2.49 -1.87
C GLY A 104 -6.74 3.28 -1.91
N MET A 105 -7.01 3.98 -3.02
CA MET A 105 -8.28 4.69 -3.22
C MET A 105 -9.47 3.74 -3.38
N VAL A 106 -9.28 2.54 -3.95
CA VAL A 106 -10.37 1.57 -4.16
C VAL A 106 -10.55 0.59 -2.99
N SER A 107 -9.57 0.44 -2.10
CA SER A 107 -9.65 -0.51 -0.97
C SER A 107 -9.98 0.18 0.37
N GLY A 108 -10.82 1.22 0.35
CA GLY A 108 -11.33 1.87 1.57
C GLY A 108 -10.46 2.99 2.16
N TYR A 109 -9.62 3.65 1.34
CA TYR A 109 -8.81 4.83 1.69
C TYR A 109 -8.07 4.79 3.03
N THR A 110 -6.74 4.73 2.98
CA THR A 110 -5.90 5.68 3.74
C THR A 110 -4.54 5.76 3.07
N LEU A 111 -4.17 6.95 2.59
CA LEU A 111 -2.92 7.29 1.91
C LEU A 111 -1.95 7.91 2.93
N VAL A 112 -0.86 7.23 3.33
CA VAL A 112 0.23 7.93 4.06
C VAL A 112 1.63 7.45 3.65
N ASP A 113 2.15 7.86 2.50
CA ASP A 113 3.62 7.88 2.31
C ASP A 113 4.05 9.32 2.15
N SER A 114 4.25 9.91 3.30
CA SER A 114 4.98 11.12 3.41
C SER A 114 6.46 10.65 3.33
N ASP A 115 7.22 10.99 2.28
CA ASP A 115 8.55 10.43 1.94
C ASP A 115 9.69 10.78 2.93
N VAL A 116 9.35 10.92 4.19
CA VAL A 116 9.32 12.19 4.91
C VAL A 116 7.94 12.17 5.60
N LEU A 117 7.71 11.72 6.85
CA LEU A 117 6.52 12.17 7.64
C LEU A 117 6.80 13.40 8.50
N ARG A 118 7.63 14.38 8.17
CA ARG A 118 8.43 14.74 7.02
C ARG A 118 9.84 14.17 7.19
N SER A 119 10.86 14.66 6.50
CA SER A 119 12.26 14.75 6.93
C SER A 119 12.30 15.62 8.18
N ALA A 120 11.51 15.23 9.18
CA ALA A 120 10.89 16.13 10.12
C ALA A 120 10.34 15.36 11.32
N GLY A 121 10.28 15.95 12.50
CA GLY A 121 10.05 17.37 12.65
C GLY A 121 8.66 17.82 12.15
N VAL A 122 7.76 16.90 11.79
CA VAL A 122 6.36 17.20 11.49
C VAL A 122 5.48 16.29 12.33
N ALA A 123 4.48 16.95 12.93
CA ALA A 123 3.84 16.53 14.18
C ALA A 123 2.31 16.64 14.12
N ASP A 124 1.73 17.04 12.98
CA ASP A 124 0.28 17.03 12.78
C ASP A 124 -0.09 16.32 11.47
N VAL A 125 -0.93 15.31 11.64
CA VAL A 125 -1.43 14.36 10.64
C VAL A 125 -2.96 14.37 10.59
N SER A 126 -3.61 15.42 11.12
CA SER A 126 -5.08 15.56 11.21
C SER A 126 -5.82 15.52 9.87
N GLY A 127 -5.13 15.64 8.73
CA GLY A 127 -5.69 15.41 7.39
C GLY A 127 -5.59 13.96 6.89
N TYR A 128 -4.98 13.04 7.64
CA TYR A 128 -4.87 11.63 7.29
C TYR A 128 -5.98 10.83 7.98
N GLY A 129 -7.15 10.95 7.38
CA GLY A 129 -8.34 10.16 7.60
C GLY A 129 -9.27 10.50 6.46
N GLY A 130 -9.89 9.48 5.84
CA GLY A 130 -11.05 9.74 4.98
C GLY A 130 -12.07 10.55 5.77
N GLU A 131 -12.81 11.44 5.11
CA GLU A 131 -13.87 12.19 5.79
C GLU A 131 -14.79 11.20 6.48
N GLU A 132 -15.10 11.45 7.76
CA GLU A 132 -16.12 10.65 8.43
C GLU A 132 -17.49 10.95 7.78
N PRO A 133 -18.30 9.91 7.49
CA PRO A 133 -18.01 8.50 7.74
C PRO A 133 -17.07 7.92 6.69
N LEU A 134 -16.07 7.14 7.13
CA LEU A 134 -15.26 6.33 6.24
C LEU A 134 -16.22 5.55 5.32
N GLU A 135 -16.07 5.73 4.02
CA GLU A 135 -16.88 5.04 3.04
C GLU A 135 -16.54 3.55 3.18
N ILE A 136 -17.41 2.82 3.89
CA ILE A 136 -17.25 1.38 4.01
C ILE A 136 -17.61 0.82 2.64
N ASP A 137 -16.58 0.47 1.87
CA ASP A 137 -16.75 -0.34 0.67
C ASP A 137 -17.21 -1.73 1.11
N LEU A 138 -18.51 -1.86 1.35
CA LEU A 138 -19.10 -3.12 1.74
C LEU A 138 -19.36 -4.01 0.54
N PHE A 139 -19.64 -3.50 -0.67
CA PHE A 139 -19.89 -4.31 -1.86
C PHE A 139 -19.90 -3.44 -3.14
N GLN A 140 -19.07 -3.78 -4.14
CA GLN A 140 -19.51 -4.18 -5.51
C GLN A 140 -18.52 -5.14 -6.18
#